data_AF-A0A0F2P8G9-F1
#
_entry.id   AF-A0A0F2P8G9-F1
#
_cell.length_a   1.000
_cell.length_b   1.000
_cell.length_c   1.000
_cell.angle_alpha   90.00
_cell.angle_beta   90.00
_cell.angle_gamma   90.00
#
_symmetry.space_group_name_H-M   'P 1'
#
loop_
_entity.id
_entity.type
_entity.pdbx_description
1 polymer ?
#
loop_
_entity_poly.entity_id
_entity_poly.type
_entity_poly.pdbx_seq_one_letter_code
_entity_poly.pdbx_strand_id
1 'polypeptide(L)' 'MRAILIACCALAISGCADIYGGYGGNGGKAGGDTVLVCHKGKKTLELPREAAKAHINHGDRFGPC' A
#
# COMPACT_ATOMS: atom_id res chain seq x y z
N MET A 1 -39.52 25.07 -1.07
CA MET A 1 -39.43 23.58 -1.03
C MET A 1 -38.84 22.97 -2.31
N ARG A 2 -37.78 23.56 -2.88
CA ARG A 2 -37.01 22.96 -4.00
C ARG A 2 -35.51 23.26 -3.88
N ALA A 3 -35.16 24.36 -3.19
CA ALA A 3 -33.79 24.70 -2.85
C ALA A 3 -33.12 23.76 -1.82
N ILE A 4 -33.89 23.00 -1.03
CA ILE A 4 -33.33 22.07 -0.02
C ILE A 4 -32.80 20.78 -0.67
N LEU A 5 -33.36 20.36 -1.82
CA LEU A 5 -32.90 19.15 -2.52
C LEU A 5 -31.59 19.34 -3.30
N ILE A 6 -31.17 20.58 -3.54
CA ILE A 6 -29.93 20.87 -4.27
C ILE A 6 -28.72 20.88 -3.33
N ALA A 7 -28.93 21.10 -2.03
CA ALA A 7 -27.85 21.13 -1.04
C ALA A 7 -27.29 19.74 -0.67
N CYS A 8 -28.03 18.64 -0.92
CA CYS A 8 -27.56 17.28 -0.62
C CYS A 8 -26.63 16.69 -1.69
N CYS A 9 -26.63 17.22 -2.93
CA CYS A 9 -25.80 16.67 -4.01
C CYS A 9 -24.36 17.21 -4.04
N ALA A 10 -24.02 18.21 -3.23
CA ALA A 10 -22.68 18.82 -3.22
C ALA A 10 -21.66 18.08 -2.34
N LEU A 11 -22.08 17.07 -1.57
CA LEU A 11 -21.18 16.26 -0.72
C LEU A 11 -20.49 15.11 -1.49
N ALA A 12 -20.74 14.98 -2.79
CA ALA A 12 -20.14 13.96 -3.65
C ALA A 12 -18.79 14.37 -4.27
N ILE A 13 -18.13 15.41 -3.76
CA ILE A 13 -16.68 15.56 -3.94
C ILE A 13 -16.00 14.64 -2.93
N SER A 14 -16.37 13.35 -3.01
CA SER A 14 -15.63 12.25 -2.41
C SER A 14 -14.22 12.36 -2.97
N GLY A 15 -13.28 12.64 -2.09
CA GLY A 15 -11.92 12.97 -2.47
C GLY A 15 -11.34 11.89 -3.37
N CYS A 16 -11.03 12.26 -4.61
CA CYS A 16 -9.98 11.61 -5.38
C CYS A 16 -8.63 12.01 -4.76
N ALA A 17 -8.45 11.65 -3.50
CA ALA A 17 -7.17 11.31 -2.94
C ALA A 17 -7.05 9.78 -3.04
N ASP A 18 -7.21 9.23 -4.24
CA ASP A 18 -6.37 8.11 -4.63
C ASP A 18 -4.95 8.68 -4.71
N ILE A 19 -4.35 8.80 -3.53
CA ILE A 19 -2.95 8.46 -3.34
C ILE A 19 -2.76 7.23 -4.22
N TYR A 20 -2.11 7.41 -5.37
CA TYR A 20 -1.50 6.29 -6.07
C TYR A 20 -0.65 5.61 -5.02
N GLY A 21 -1.20 4.51 -4.51
CA GLY A 21 -0.87 3.94 -3.22
C GLY A 21 0.61 3.67 -3.16
N GLY A 22 1.34 4.63 -2.60
CA GLY A 22 2.54 4.34 -1.83
C GLY A 22 2.09 3.48 -0.65
N TYR A 23 1.86 2.19 -0.89
CA TYR A 23 1.89 1.16 0.14
C TYR A 23 3.36 0.95 0.60
N GLY A 24 4.09 2.05 0.80
CA GLY A 24 5.32 2.09 1.56
C GLY A 24 4.90 2.09 3.02
N GLY A 25 4.76 0.88 3.59
CA GLY A 25 4.43 0.72 4.99
C GLY A 25 5.33 1.59 5.85
N ASN A 26 4.70 2.36 6.74
CA ASN A 26 5.31 3.03 7.87
C ASN A 26 5.86 1.94 8.82
N GLY A 27 7.01 1.38 8.46
CA GLY A 27 7.84 0.56 9.31
C GLY A 27 9.24 1.10 9.10
N GLY A 28 9.65 2.01 9.98
CA GLY A 28 10.97 2.65 9.91
C GLY A 28 12.02 1.59 9.62
N LYS A 29 12.53 1.60 8.38
CA LYS A 29 13.61 0.72 7.98
C LYS A 29 14.80 1.17 8.80
N ALA A 30 15.16 0.41 9.85
CA ALA A 30 16.47 0.54 10.46
C ALA A 30 17.47 0.53 9.31
N GLY A 31 18.22 1.63 9.12
CA GLY A 31 18.82 2.06 7.85
C GLY A 31 19.86 1.13 7.23
N GLY A 32 19.46 -0.08 6.85
CA GLY A 32 20.23 -1.07 6.12
C GLY A 32 19.55 -1.48 4.82
N ASP A 33 20.24 -2.32 4.05
CA ASP A 33 19.81 -2.75 2.72
C ASP A 33 18.39 -3.34 2.74
N THR A 34 17.57 -2.89 1.80
CA THR A 34 16.24 -3.43 1.57
C THR A 34 16.18 -4.24 0.27
N VAL A 35 15.22 -5.16 0.22
CA VAL A 35 14.92 -5.99 -0.95
C VAL A 35 13.43 -5.99 -1.21
N LEU A 36 13.07 -6.17 -2.49
CA LEU A 36 11.69 -6.34 -2.91
C LEU A 36 11.29 -7.82 -2.86
N VAL A 37 10.08 -8.09 -2.36
CA VAL A 37 9.45 -9.41 -2.42
C VAL A 37 8.00 -9.31 -2.88
N CYS A 38 7.54 -10.32 -3.60
CA CYS A 38 6.16 -10.54 -3.97
C CYS A 38 5.49 -11.37 -2.87
N HIS A 39 4.68 -10.71 -2.07
CA HIS A 39 3.95 -11.29 -0.95
C HIS A 39 2.66 -11.95 -1.44
N LYS A 40 2.54 -13.27 -1.21
CA LYS A 40 1.36 -14.07 -1.55
C LYS A 40 0.85 -13.90 -2.99
N GLY A 41 1.73 -13.55 -3.94
CA GLY A 41 1.36 -13.31 -5.35
C GLY A 41 0.46 -12.10 -5.61
N LYS A 42 0.31 -11.18 -4.65
CA LYS A 42 -0.67 -10.07 -4.72
C LYS A 42 -0.09 -8.70 -4.43
N LYS A 43 1.00 -8.63 -3.69
CA LYS A 43 1.55 -7.35 -3.20
C LYS A 43 3.07 -7.34 -3.21
N THR A 44 3.65 -6.32 -3.81
CA THR A 44 5.09 -6.05 -3.68
C THR A 44 5.37 -5.37 -2.34
N LEU A 45 6.29 -5.93 -1.56
CA LEU A 45 6.78 -5.36 -0.31
C LEU A 45 8.26 -5.04 -0.44
N GLU A 46 8.66 -3.89 0.09
CA GLU A 46 10.06 -3.58 0.32
C GLU A 46 10.37 -3.84 1.80
N LEU A 47 11.38 -4.65 2.10
CA LEU A 47 11.69 -5.07 3.46
C LEU A 47 13.21 -5.13 3.70
N PRO A 48 13.68 -5.02 4.95
CA PRO A 48 15.10 -5.22 5.25
C PRO A 48 15.56 -6.61 4.79
N ARG A 49 16.77 -6.71 4.24
CA ARG A 49 17.34 -7.98 3.75
C ARG A 49 17.25 -9.11 4.78
N GLU A 50 17.45 -8.79 6.05
CA GLU A 50 17.37 -9.73 7.18
C GLU A 50 15.98 -10.38 7.31
N ALA A 51 14.91 -9.61 7.01
CA ALA A 51 13.54 -10.10 7.08
C ALA A 51 13.16 -10.94 5.85
N ALA A 52 13.86 -10.78 4.73
CA ALA A 52 13.50 -11.42 3.47
C ALA A 52 13.49 -12.95 3.57
N LYS A 53 14.46 -13.51 4.28
CA LYS A 53 14.58 -14.96 4.45
C LYS A 53 13.33 -15.58 5.07
N ALA A 54 12.74 -14.93 6.07
CA ALA A 54 11.51 -15.41 6.72
C ALA A 54 10.33 -15.37 5.76
N HIS A 55 10.20 -14.30 4.98
CA HIS A 55 9.16 -14.17 3.96
C HIS A 55 9.24 -15.27 2.89
N ILE A 56 10.45 -15.53 2.36
CA ILE A 56 10.64 -16.61 1.38
C ILE A 56 10.32 -17.98 1.97
N ASN A 57 10.71 -18.24 3.23
CA ASN A 57 10.37 -19.48 3.91
C ASN A 57 8.86 -19.66 4.14
N HIS A 58 8.10 -18.56 4.12
CA HIS A 58 6.63 -18.56 4.20
C HIS A 58 5.93 -18.54 2.83
N GLY A 59 6.69 -18.66 1.73
CA GLY A 59 6.15 -18.76 0.37
C GLY A 59 6.10 -17.44 -0.42
N ASP A 60 6.72 -16.37 0.07
CA ASP A 60 6.94 -15.18 -0.75
C ASP A 60 8.06 -15.42 -1.78
N ARG A 61 8.12 -14.57 -2.80
CA ARG A 61 9.15 -14.64 -3.86
C ARG A 61 9.97 -13.36 -3.92
N PHE A 62 11.27 -13.46 -4.21
CA PHE A 62 12.08 -12.27 -4.48
C PHE A 62 11.60 -11.52 -5.73
N GLY A 63 11.65 -10.19 -5.67
CA GLY A 63 11.24 -9.29 -6.75
C GLY A 63 9.79 -8.82 -6.65
N PRO A 64 9.35 -7.99 -7.60
CA PRO A 64 7.97 -7.50 -7.64
C PRO A 64 6.97 -8.61 -8.00
N CYS A 65 5.72 -8.42 -7.55
CA CYS A 65 4.54 -8.82 -8.30
C CYS A 65 4.24 -7.69 -9.31
#